data_AF-X1S1L8-F1
#
_entry.id   AF-X1S1L8-F1
#
_cell.length_a   1.000
_cell.length_b   1.000
_cell.length_c   1.000
_cell.angle_alpha   90.00
_cell.angle_beta   90.00
_cell.angle_gamma   90.00
#
_symmetry.space_group_name_H-M   'P 1'
#
loop_
_entity.id
_entity.type
_entity.pdbx_description
1 polymer ?
#
loop_
_entity_poly.entity_id
_entity_poly.type
_entity_poly.pdbx_seq_one_letter_code
_entity_poly.pdbx_strand_id
1 'polypeptide(L)' 'MKAMEQSIERAVRDLVNSRYAVALTGAGISTESGIPDFRGPSGIWTKDPEAERRAYLSYQEFLADPKRW' A
#
# COMPACT_ATOMS: atom_id res chain seq x y z
N MET A 1 -19.35 7.52 15.32
CA MET A 1 -18.42 7.46 16.47
C MET A 1 -18.43 6.10 17.15
N LYS A 2 -19.52 5.67 17.81
CA LYS A 2 -19.56 4.39 18.56
C LYS A 2 -19.05 3.14 17.81
N ALA A 3 -19.40 2.97 16.53
CA ALA A 3 -18.97 1.80 15.75
C ALA A 3 -17.45 1.75 15.48
N MET A 4 -16.82 2.91 15.31
CA MET A 4 -15.36 3.00 15.11
C MET A 4 -14.64 2.70 16.42
N GLU A 5 -15.08 3.31 17.51
CA GLU A 5 -14.54 3.07 18.86
C GLU A 5 -14.60 1.58 19.21
N GLN A 6 -15.74 0.92 18.97
CA GLN A 6 -15.88 -0.54 19.17
C GLN A 6 -14.90 -1.36 18.33
N SER A 7 -14.64 -0.94 17.09
CA SER A 7 -13.71 -1.64 16.20
C SER A 7 -12.26 -1.49 16.68
N ILE A 8 -11.89 -0.30 17.17
CA ILE A 8 -10.58 -0.03 17.76
C ILE A 8 -10.38 -0.85 19.03
N GLU A 9 -11.36 -0.84 19.95
CA GLU A 9 -11.30 -1.64 21.17
C GLU A 9 -11.15 -3.13 20.88
N ARG A 10 -11.86 -3.63 19.86
CA ARG A 10 -11.70 -5.01 19.41
C ARG A 10 -10.28 -5.26 18.89
N ALA A 11 -9.77 -4.41 18.01
CA ALA A 11 -8.40 -4.56 17.48
C ALA A 11 -7.35 -4.57 18.61
N VAL A 12 -7.50 -3.70 19.62
CA VAL A 12 -6.62 -3.68 20.80
C VAL A 12 -6.68 -5.02 21.54
N ARG A 13 -7.88 -5.53 21.84
CA ARG A 13 -8.04 -6.83 22.52
C ARG A 13 -7.43 -7.98 21.71
N ASP A 14 -7.67 -8.00 20.42
CA ASP A 14 -7.17 -9.05 19.53
C ASP A 14 -5.63 -9.01 19.47
N LEU A 15 -5.02 -7.83 19.38
CA LEU A 15 -3.57 -7.65 19.38
C LEU A 15 -2.92 -8.06 20.72
N VAL A 16 -3.44 -7.59 21.85
CA VAL A 16 -2.89 -7.86 23.19
C VAL A 16 -2.94 -9.35 23.54
N ASN A 17 -4.00 -10.05 23.13
CA ASN A 17 -4.17 -11.47 23.42
C ASN A 17 -3.52 -12.39 22.37
N SER A 18 -3.04 -11.84 21.25
CA SER A 18 -2.41 -12.65 20.22
C SER A 18 -1.04 -13.16 20.67
N ARG A 19 -0.77 -14.44 20.41
CA ARG A 19 0.59 -14.99 20.54
C ARG A 19 1.50 -14.52 19.40
N TYR A 20 0.91 -14.31 18.22
CA TYR A 20 1.59 -13.84 17.02
C TYR A 20 0.71 -12.82 16.31
N ALA A 21 1.14 -11.56 16.31
CA ALA A 21 0.50 -10.49 15.55
C ALA A 21 1.17 -10.36 14.18
N VAL A 22 0.36 -10.34 13.11
CA VAL A 22 0.83 -10.12 11.74
C VAL A 22 0.05 -8.97 11.16
N ALA A 23 0.75 -7.94 10.68
CA ALA A 23 0.17 -6.83 9.93
C ALA A 23 0.57 -6.95 8.47
N LEU A 24 -0.41 -6.96 7.57
CA LEU A 24 -0.19 -6.80 6.14
C LEU A 24 -0.36 -5.33 5.81
N THR A 25 0.72 -4.69 5.38
CA THR A 25 0.75 -3.28 5.03
C THR A 25 0.95 -3.09 3.53
N GLY A 26 0.66 -1.89 3.05
CA GLY A 26 0.94 -1.47 1.68
C GLY A 26 1.49 -0.06 1.67
N ALA A 27 1.72 0.51 0.48
CA ALA A 27 2.32 1.84 0.30
C ALA A 27 1.59 2.97 1.07
N GLY A 28 0.30 2.80 1.36
CA GLY A 28 -0.51 3.76 2.12
C GLY A 28 0.11 4.17 3.46
N ILE A 29 0.75 3.23 4.19
CA ILE A 29 1.36 3.53 5.49
C ILE A 29 2.56 4.49 5.39
N SER A 30 3.14 4.64 4.20
CA SER A 30 4.30 5.51 3.94
C SER A 30 3.91 6.89 3.40
N THR A 31 2.63 7.13 3.10
CA THR A 31 2.16 8.41 2.53
C THR A 31 2.51 9.62 3.38
N GLU A 32 2.36 9.51 4.70
CA GLU A 32 2.69 10.59 5.65
C GLU A 32 4.19 10.88 5.74
N SER A 33 5.04 9.95 5.27
CA SER A 33 6.50 10.17 5.17
C SER A 33 6.93 10.88 3.87
N GLY A 34 5.96 11.23 3.01
CA GLY A 34 6.22 11.88 1.72
C GLY A 34 6.43 10.90 0.56
N ILE A 35 6.37 9.59 0.79
CA ILE A 35 6.40 8.58 -0.28
C ILE A 35 4.97 8.39 -0.79
N PRO A 36 4.67 8.73 -2.05
CA PRO A 36 3.32 8.59 -2.59
C PRO A 36 2.91 7.11 -2.66
N ASP A 37 1.63 6.85 -2.41
CA ASP A 37 1.04 5.56 -2.76
C ASP A 37 0.74 5.48 -4.27
N PHE A 38 0.21 4.35 -4.70
CA PHE A 38 -0.13 4.15 -6.10
C PHE A 38 -1.52 4.68 -6.45
N ARG A 39 -2.54 4.38 -5.65
CA ARG A 39 -3.96 4.54 -6.02
C ARG A 39 -4.77 5.44 -5.09
N GLY A 40 -4.15 6.07 -4.09
CA GLY A 40 -4.82 7.03 -3.23
C GLY A 40 -5.21 8.29 -4.01
N PRO A 41 -5.92 9.25 -3.37
CA PRO A 41 -6.34 10.49 -4.03
C PRO A 41 -5.18 11.29 -4.67
N SER A 42 -3.98 11.14 -4.12
CA SER A 42 -2.74 11.76 -4.63
C SER A 42 -1.74 10.75 -5.20
N GLY A 43 -2.15 9.50 -5.39
CA GLY A 43 -1.30 8.40 -5.81
C GLY A 43 -0.78 8.53 -7.23
N ILE A 44 0.32 7.84 -7.51
CA ILE A 44 1.03 7.90 -8.80
C ILE A 44 0.10 7.52 -9.97
N TRP A 45 -0.63 6.42 -9.84
CA TRP A 45 -1.51 5.88 -10.90
C TRP A 45 -2.85 6.62 -10.99
N THR A 46 -3.32 7.20 -9.88
CA THR A 46 -4.47 8.11 -9.90
C THR A 46 -4.16 9.36 -10.71
N LYS A 47 -2.93 9.88 -10.63
CA LYS A 47 -2.47 11.08 -11.36
C LYS A 47 -2.03 10.78 -12.78
N ASP A 48 -1.39 9.62 -13.02
CA ASP A 48 -0.94 9.16 -14.33
C ASP A 48 -1.38 7.69 -14.55
N PRO A 49 -2.55 7.46 -15.17
CA PRO A 49 -3.01 6.11 -15.52
C PRO A 49 -2.08 5.39 -16.50
N GLU A 50 -1.31 6.12 -17.31
CA GLU A 50 -0.33 5.50 -18.21
C GLU A 50 0.89 4.97 -17.43
N ALA A 51 1.22 5.53 -16.27
CA ALA A 51 2.21 4.95 -15.37
C ALA A 51 1.77 3.58 -14.84
N GLU A 52 0.46 3.38 -14.58
CA GLU A 52 -0.07 2.06 -14.19
C GLU A 52 0.09 1.07 -15.33
N ARG A 53 -0.26 1.47 -16.55
CA ARG A 53 -0.11 0.63 -17.74
C ARG A 53 1.35 0.20 -17.96
N ARG A 54 2.30 1.15 -17.87
CA ARG A 54 3.74 0.85 -17.97
C ARG A 54 4.20 -0.11 -16.87
N ALA A 55 3.70 0.06 -15.64
CA ALA A 55 4.06 -0.81 -14.53
C ALA A 55 3.70 -2.29 -14.78
N TYR A 56 2.62 -2.58 -15.52
CA TYR A 56 2.28 -3.97 -15.88
C TYR A 56 3.21 -4.62 -16.90
N LEU A 57 3.97 -3.82 -17.65
CA LEU A 57 4.99 -4.31 -18.61
C LEU A 57 6.38 -4.43 -17.98
N SER A 58 6.57 -3.85 -16.79
CA SER A 58 7.87 -3.73 -16.10
C SER A 58 8.70 -5.00 -16.07
N TYR A 59 8.09 -6.13 -15.73
CA TYR A 59 8.79 -7.40 -15.65
C TYR A 59 9.36 -7.85 -17.00
N GLN A 60 8.59 -7.69 -18.08
CA GLN A 60 9.04 -8.05 -19.43
C GLN A 60 10.10 -7.09 -19.96
N GLU A 61 9.93 -5.79 -19.70
CA GLU A 61 10.92 -4.77 -20.08
C GLU A 61 12.25 -5.00 -19.36
N PHE A 62 12.20 -5.31 -18.05
CA PHE A 62 13.37 -5.65 -17.26
C PHE A 62 14.07 -6.91 -17.80
N LEU A 63 13.34 -7.96 -18.18
CA LEU A 63 13.95 -9.15 -18.77
C LEU A 63 14.62 -8.87 -20.13
N ALA A 64 14.05 -7.96 -20.92
CA ALA A 64 14.59 -7.61 -22.24
C ALA A 64 15.88 -6.80 -22.14
N ASP A 65 15.93 -5.81 -21.25
CA ASP A 65 17.15 -5.02 -21.00
C ASP A 65 17.15 -4.46 -19.56
N PRO A 66 17.77 -5.17 -18.60
CA PRO A 66 17.84 -4.73 -17.21
C PRO A 66 18.55 -3.39 -17.01
N LYS A 67 19.38 -2.93 -17.95
CA LYS A 67 20.13 -1.67 -17.82
C LYS A 67 19.32 -0.44 -18.22
N ARG A 68 18.18 -0.63 -18.90
CA ARG A 68 17.26 0.45 -19.28
C ARG A 68 16.24 0.77 -18.19
N TRP A 69 16.16 -0.06 -17.16
CA TRP A 69 15.33 0.12 -15.99
C TRP A 69 16.04 0.97 -14.94
#